data_AF-A0A090U3T3-F1
#
_entry.id   AF-A0A090U3T3-F1
#
_cell.length_a   1.000
_cell.length_b   1.000
_cell.length_c   1.000
_cell.angle_alpha   90.00
_cell.angle_beta   90.00
_cell.angle_gamma   90.00
#
_symmetry.space_group_name_H-M   'P 1'
#
loop_
_entity.id
_entity.type
_entity.pdbx_description
1 polymer ?
#
loop_
_entity_poly.entity_id
_entity_poly.type
_entity_poly.pdbx_seq_one_letter_code
_entity_poly.pdbx_strand_id
1 'polypeptide(L)'
;MGIRFPKALIALWNKKRRGAIGANLAVPRKALMEVNGFDSDYEGYGMEETDLVWRLNKLGLKTQTVLGRCALFHLYHIEKQQGTEANQMFEHKKKQNLTRCLNGIDQIRETE
;
A
#
# COMPACT_ATOMS: atom_id res chain seq x y z
N MET A 1 17.24 17.20 1.20
CA MET A 1 18.03 17.35 2.43
C MET A 1 17.29 16.65 3.57
N GLY A 2 17.87 15.61 4.17
CA GLY A 2 17.22 14.81 5.22
C GLY A 2 17.47 15.39 6.61
N ILE A 3 16.69 16.39 7.03
CA ILE A 3 16.75 16.90 8.40
C ILE A 3 15.98 15.91 9.29
N ARG A 4 16.69 15.20 10.16
CA ARG A 4 16.14 14.16 11.04
C ARG A 4 15.52 14.78 12.29
N PHE A 5 14.27 15.20 12.20
CA PHE A 5 13.56 15.76 13.35
C PHE A 5 13.35 14.73 14.48
N PRO A 6 13.42 15.16 15.77
CA PRO A 6 12.99 14.36 16.91
C PRO A 6 11.60 13.76 16.74
N LYS A 7 11.40 12.51 17.19
CA LYS A 7 10.11 11.79 17.02
C LYS A 7 8.93 12.56 17.62
N ALA A 8 9.14 13.24 18.76
CA ALA A 8 8.10 14.03 19.43
C ALA A 8 7.58 15.18 18.56
N LEU A 9 8.47 15.90 17.86
CA LEU A 9 8.09 17.01 16.98
C LEU A 9 7.32 16.51 15.75
N ILE A 10 7.74 15.39 15.16
CA ILE A 10 7.02 14.76 14.05
C ILE A 10 5.62 14.32 14.51
N ALA A 11 5.50 13.74 15.70
CA ALA A 11 4.21 13.31 16.25
C ALA A 11 3.24 14.48 16.50
N LEU A 12 3.75 15.64 16.91
CA LEU A 12 2.95 16.85 17.11
C LEU A 12 2.39 17.42 15.80
N TRP A 13 3.15 17.35 14.70
CA TRP A 13 2.73 17.85 13.40
C TRP A 13 1.96 16.82 12.56
N ASN A 14 2.23 15.53 12.75
CA ASN A 14 1.59 14.46 11.98
C ASN A 14 0.35 13.89 12.69
N LYS A 15 -0.66 14.74 12.92
CA LYS A 15 -1.91 14.35 13.60
C LYS A 15 -2.88 13.54 12.74
N LYS A 16 -2.73 13.55 11.41
CA LYS A 16 -3.61 12.84 10.47
C LYS A 16 -3.03 11.46 10.15
N ARG A 17 -3.86 10.42 10.22
CA ARG A 17 -3.52 9.13 9.61
C ARG A 17 -3.41 9.33 8.10
N ARG A 18 -2.20 9.22 7.58
CA ARG A 18 -1.94 9.22 6.14
C ARG A 18 -2.04 7.77 5.66
N GLY A 19 -2.73 7.56 4.55
CA GLY A 19 -2.62 6.30 3.82
C GLY A 19 -1.16 6.06 3.41
N ALA A 20 -0.83 4.81 3.12
CA ALA A 20 0.41 4.53 2.42
C ALA A 20 0.26 4.96 0.95
N ILE A 21 1.35 5.45 0.37
CA ILE A 21 1.48 5.75 -1.05
C ILE A 21 2.53 4.77 -1.56
N GLY A 22 2.23 3.98 -2.60
CA GLY A 22 3.12 2.87 -3.00
C GLY A 22 4.48 3.29 -3.54
N ALA A 23 4.67 4.57 -3.89
CA ALA A 23 5.94 5.13 -4.34
C ALA A 23 7.13 4.88 -3.38
N ASN A 24 6.90 4.71 -2.08
CA ASN A 24 7.94 4.31 -1.12
C ASN A 24 7.32 3.63 0.11
N LEU A 25 7.02 2.35 -0.06
CA LEU A 25 6.41 1.48 0.94
C LEU A 25 7.39 0.36 1.34
N ALA A 26 7.47 0.07 2.64
CA ALA A 26 8.16 -1.10 3.17
C ALA A 26 7.19 -1.94 4.00
N VAL A 27 7.23 -3.25 3.82
CA VAL A 27 6.36 -4.22 4.50
C VAL A 27 7.22 -5.38 5.03
N PRO A 28 6.97 -5.89 6.25
CA PRO A 28 7.62 -7.11 6.71
C PRO A 28 7.35 -8.27 5.76
N ARG A 29 8.40 -8.97 5.32
CA ARG A 29 8.29 -10.09 4.36
C ARG A 29 7.23 -11.11 4.79
N LYS A 30 7.20 -11.49 6.08
CA LYS A 30 6.22 -12.46 6.60
C LYS A 30 4.78 -12.00 6.35
N ALA A 31 4.46 -10.74 6.68
CA ALA A 31 3.12 -10.19 6.49
C ALA A 31 2.77 -10.06 5.00
N LEU A 32 3.74 -9.68 4.16
CA LEU A 32 3.54 -9.62 2.71
C LEU A 32 3.21 -11.01 2.14
N MET A 33 3.91 -12.05 2.58
CA MET A 33 3.62 -13.44 2.17
C MET A 33 2.25 -13.91 2.67
N GLU A 34 1.88 -13.54 3.89
CA GLU A 34 0.62 -13.94 4.52
C GLU A 34 -0.60 -13.42 3.75
N VAL A 35 -0.53 -12.18 3.23
CA VAL A 35 -1.59 -11.61 2.38
C VAL A 35 -1.49 -12.00 0.90
N ASN A 36 -0.47 -12.77 0.50
CA ASN A 36 -0.14 -13.12 -0.89
C ASN A 36 0.41 -11.97 -1.76
N GLY A 37 0.99 -10.94 -1.16
CA GLY A 37 1.57 -9.81 -1.90
C GLY A 37 0.54 -8.92 -2.60
N PHE A 38 0.93 -8.29 -3.70
CA PHE A 38 0.01 -7.51 -4.52
C PHE A 38 -1.01 -8.42 -5.21
N ASP A 39 -2.18 -7.88 -5.46
CA ASP A 39 -3.26 -8.58 -6.14
C ASP A 39 -3.17 -8.29 -7.63
N SER A 40 -2.86 -9.32 -8.41
CA SER A 40 -2.60 -9.23 -9.85
C SER A 40 -3.87 -9.11 -10.69
N ASP A 41 -5.05 -9.15 -10.06
CA ASP A 41 -6.32 -8.85 -10.75
C ASP A 41 -6.46 -7.34 -11.02
N TYR A 42 -5.68 -6.48 -10.33
CA TYR A 42 -5.67 -5.05 -10.60
C TYR A 42 -4.88 -4.76 -11.87
N GLU A 43 -5.59 -4.33 -12.91
CA GLU A 43 -5.03 -3.85 -14.16
C GLU A 43 -5.12 -2.32 -14.25
N GLY A 44 -4.12 -1.70 -14.89
CA GLY A 44 -4.09 -0.25 -15.09
C GLY A 44 -3.63 0.53 -13.85
N TYR A 45 -4.20 1.71 -13.63
CA TYR A 45 -3.81 2.61 -12.54
C TYR A 45 -4.89 2.65 -11.45
N GLY A 46 -4.53 2.31 -10.22
CA GLY A 46 -5.28 2.60 -9.01
C GLY A 46 -5.74 1.38 -8.21
N MET A 47 -5.95 1.62 -6.90
CA MET A 47 -6.45 0.72 -5.86
C MET A 47 -5.61 -0.51 -5.50
N GLU A 48 -4.62 -0.91 -6.28
CA GLU A 48 -3.73 -2.03 -6.01
C GLU A 48 -2.96 -1.85 -4.69
N GLU A 49 -2.46 -0.65 -4.43
CA GLU A 49 -1.73 -0.29 -3.21
C GLU A 49 -2.67 -0.15 -2.02
N THR A 50 -3.86 0.42 -2.27
CA THR A 50 -4.89 0.60 -1.24
C THR A 50 -5.42 -0.74 -0.76
N ASP A 51 -5.63 -1.68 -1.68
CA ASP A 51 -6.01 -3.05 -1.40
C ASP A 51 -4.96 -3.77 -0.55
N LEU A 52 -3.69 -3.74 -0.96
CA LEU A 52 -2.60 -4.33 -0.19
C LEU A 52 -2.54 -3.78 1.24
N VAL A 53 -2.63 -2.45 1.39
CA VAL A 53 -2.58 -1.79 2.71
C VAL A 53 -3.80 -2.15 3.55
N TRP A 54 -4.98 -2.26 2.93
CA TRP A 54 -6.19 -2.70 3.61
C TRP A 54 -6.05 -4.14 4.12
N ARG A 55 -5.54 -5.08 3.31
CA ARG A 55 -5.26 -6.46 3.71
C ARG A 55 -4.23 -6.55 4.85
N LEU A 56 -3.15 -5.79 4.77
CA LEU A 56 -2.15 -5.72 5.85
C LEU A 56 -2.73 -5.14 7.15
N ASN A 57 -3.59 -4.12 7.05
CA ASN A 57 -4.28 -3.58 8.23
C ASN A 57 -5.23 -4.61 8.86
N LYS A 58 -5.84 -5.50 8.06
CA LYS A 58 -6.67 -6.61 8.55
C LYS A 58 -5.87 -7.67 9.30
N LEU A 59 -4.58 -7.84 8.98
CA LEU A 59 -3.63 -8.62 9.78
C LEU A 59 -3.17 -7.90 11.07
N GLY A 60 -3.69 -6.70 11.35
CA GLY A 60 -3.37 -5.92 12.55
C GLY A 60 -2.13 -5.03 12.42
N LEU A 61 -1.50 -4.96 11.24
CA LEU A 61 -0.41 -4.02 11.01
C LEU A 61 -0.95 -2.58 11.02
N LYS A 62 -0.07 -1.63 11.34
CA LYS A 62 -0.39 -0.20 11.36
C LYS A 62 0.58 0.53 10.44
N THR A 63 0.05 1.38 9.58
CA THR A 63 0.87 2.26 8.73
C THR A 63 1.65 3.25 9.58
N GLN A 64 2.94 3.39 9.31
CA GLN A 64 3.83 4.39 9.90
C GLN A 64 4.40 5.29 8.81
N THR A 65 4.37 6.61 9.03
CA THR A 65 5.02 7.56 8.12
C THR A 65 6.52 7.64 8.39
N VAL A 66 7.29 7.91 7.33
CA VAL A 66 8.74 8.20 7.37
C VAL A 66 9.02 9.68 7.10
N LEU A 67 8.06 10.57 7.38
CA LEU A 67 8.22 12.02 7.23
C LEU A 67 9.48 12.52 7.94
N GLY A 68 10.33 13.28 7.23
CA GLY A 68 11.60 13.79 7.74
C GLY A 68 12.69 12.71 7.91
N ARG A 69 12.48 11.49 7.39
CA ARG A 69 13.47 10.40 7.45
C ARG A 69 13.96 9.96 6.07
N CYS A 70 13.10 10.01 5.07
CA CYS A 70 13.45 9.69 3.68
C CYS A 70 13.07 10.86 2.77
N ALA A 71 13.94 11.20 1.82
CA ALA A 71 13.59 12.09 0.73
C ALA A 71 12.96 11.26 -0.40
N LEU A 72 11.86 11.74 -0.95
CA LEU A 72 11.21 11.18 -2.13
C LEU A 72 11.03 12.30 -3.14
N PHE A 73 11.47 12.06 -4.37
CA PHE A 73 11.28 12.99 -5.48
C PHE A 73 10.34 12.32 -6.47
N HIS A 74 9.19 12.95 -6.71
CA HIS A 74 8.27 12.54 -7.75
C HIS A 74 8.65 13.31 -9.02
N LEU A 75 9.06 12.59 -10.06
CA LEU A 75 9.32 13.20 -11.37
C LEU A 75 7.99 13.65 -11.99
N TYR A 76 7.95 14.87 -12.51
CA TYR A 76 6.74 15.41 -13.12
C TYR A 76 6.29 14.55 -14.32
N HIS A 77 5.01 14.20 -14.32
CA HIS A 77 4.32 13.59 -15.46
C HIS A 77 2.84 13.96 -15.42
N ILE A 78 2.15 13.80 -16.54
CA ILE A 78 0.69 13.96 -16.58
C ILE A 78 0.05 12.90 -15.68
N GLU A 79 -0.85 13.32 -14.79
CA GLU A 79 -1.53 12.42 -13.87
C GLU A 79 -2.38 11.39 -14.65
N LYS A 80 -2.26 10.12 -14.26
CA LYS A 80 -3.11 9.06 -14.81
C LYS A 80 -4.51 9.17 -14.20
N GLN A 81 -5.53 9.06 -15.06
CA GLN A 81 -6.90 8.94 -14.59
C GLN A 81 -7.12 7.52 -14.06
N GLN A 82 -7.66 7.42 -12.85
CA GLN A 82 -8.05 6.14 -12.29
C GLN A 82 -9.40 5.69 -12.88
N GLY A 83 -9.47 4.46 -13.37
CA GLY A 83 -10.71 3.86 -13.85
C GLY A 83 -11.69 3.54 -12.72
N THR A 84 -12.98 3.41 -13.06
CA THR A 84 -14.03 3.02 -12.10
C THR A 84 -13.94 1.55 -11.68
N GLU A 85 -13.40 0.69 -12.55
CA GLU A 85 -13.31 -0.76 -12.36
C GLU A 85 -12.47 -1.13 -11.12
N ALA A 86 -11.30 -0.52 -10.96
CA ALA A 86 -10.43 -0.77 -9.81
C ALA A 86 -11.11 -0.42 -8.46
N ASN A 87 -11.93 0.64 -8.44
CA ASN A 87 -12.72 1.01 -7.26
C ASN A 87 -13.81 -0.01 -6.95
N GLN A 88 -14.55 -0.43 -7.98
CA GLN A 88 -15.63 -1.41 -7.83
C GLN A 88 -15.07 -2.75 -7.36
N MET A 89 -13.93 -3.17 -7.91
CA MET A 89 -13.25 -4.39 -7.49
C MET A 89 -12.79 -4.30 -6.03
N PHE A 90 -12.16 -3.19 -5.63
CA PHE A 90 -11.76 -3.00 -4.23
C PHE A 90 -12.96 -3.07 -3.28
N GLU A 91 -14.06 -2.37 -3.58
CA GLU A 91 -15.25 -2.42 -2.74
C GLU A 91 -15.90 -3.81 -2.71
N HIS A 92 -15.86 -4.56 -3.81
CA HIS A 92 -16.31 -5.96 -3.86
C HIS A 92 -15.46 -6.86 -2.95
N LYS A 93 -14.13 -6.84 -3.12
CA LYS A 93 -13.17 -7.64 -2.32
C LYS A 93 -13.28 -7.30 -0.82
N LYS A 94 -13.47 -6.03 -0.50
CA LYS A 94 -13.67 -5.53 0.86
C LYS A 94 -14.99 -6.01 1.48
N LYS A 95 -16.10 -6.01 0.72
CA LYS A 95 -17.40 -6.55 1.18
C LYS A 95 -17.32 -8.04 1.48
N GLN A 96 -16.57 -8.78 0.67
CA GLN A 96 -16.31 -10.21 0.87
C GLN A 96 -15.26 -10.48 1.97
N ASN A 97 -14.62 -9.43 2.50
CA ASN A 97 -13.54 -9.53 3.48
C ASN A 97 -12.40 -10.45 2.99
N LEU A 98 -12.03 -10.34 1.70
CA LEU A 98 -10.90 -11.06 1.09
C LEU A 98 -9.57 -10.49 1.59
N THR A 99 -9.19 -10.87 2.81
CA THR A 99 -7.96 -10.38 3.47
C THR A 99 -6.66 -10.93 2.89
N ARG A 100 -6.76 -11.87 1.96
CA ARG A 100 -5.67 -12.48 1.20
C ARG A 100 -6.09 -12.53 -0.27
N CYS A 101 -5.25 -12.06 -1.19
CA CYS A 101 -5.61 -12.10 -2.61
C CYS A 101 -5.48 -13.51 -3.18
N LEU A 102 -6.37 -13.84 -4.12
CA LEU A 102 -6.37 -15.12 -4.80
C LEU A 102 -5.22 -15.19 -5.81
N ASN A 103 -4.99 -14.10 -6.55
CA ASN A 103 -3.98 -14.02 -7.60
C ASN A 103 -2.83 -13.09 -7.16
N GLY A 104 -1.74 -13.64 -6.65
CA GLY A 104 -0.63 -12.91 -6.05
C GLY A 104 0.70 -13.65 -6.19
N ILE A 105 1.55 -13.58 -5.16
CA ILE A 105 2.92 -14.13 -5.20
C ILE A 105 2.94 -15.64 -5.43
N ASP A 106 2.02 -16.40 -4.83
CA ASP A 106 2.03 -17.86 -4.90
C ASP A 106 1.89 -18.37 -6.35
N GLN A 107 1.07 -17.70 -7.17
CA GLN A 107 0.85 -18.05 -8.57
C GLN A 107 2.08 -17.87 -9.45
N ILE A 108 3.00 -16.98 -9.07
CA ILE A 108 4.26 -16.76 -9.78
C ILE A 108 5.26 -17.87 -9.45
N ARG A 109 5.21 -18.41 -8.23
CA ARG A 109 6.16 -19.43 -7.76
C ARG A 109 5.83 -20.83 -8.25
N GLU A 110 4.58 -21.13 -8.58
CA GLU A 110 4.19 -22.42 -9.15
C GLU A 110 4.68 -22.60 -10.61
N THR A 111 5.10 -21.51 -11.25
CA THR A 111 5.65 -21.49 -12.61
C THR A 111 7.18 -21.54 -12.68
N GLU A 112 7.89 -21.59 -11.54
CA GLU A 112 9.36 -21.79 -11.44
C GLU A 112 9.71 -23.24 -11.10
#